data_AF-A0A0W1KLC6-F1
#
_entry.id   AF-A0A0W1KLC6-F1
#
_cell.length_a   1.000
_cell.length_b   1.000
_cell.length_c   1.000
_cell.angle_alpha   90.00
_cell.angle_beta   90.00
_cell.angle_gamma   90.00
#
_symmetry.space_group_name_H-M   'P 1'
#
loop_
_entity.id
_entity.type
_entity.pdbx_description
1 polymer ?
#
loop_
_entity_poly.entity_id
_entity_poly.type
_entity_poly.pdbx_seq_one_letter_code
_entity_poly.pdbx_strand_id
1 'polypeptide(L)'
;MVSREDLALARARVVLADVAPEIPTSEIAPGARLSEDLELDQVSIWALAAGLEKLAKVQINDADICASTTLDDLLAHVLTDLPADYAEEVGLAGGAEPDETEAGGGAGADGVVENAQEDAADDAEDLAAAMEDLANLFK
;
A
#
# COMPACT_ATOMS: atom_id res chain seq x y z
N MET A 1 24.03 2.76 -17.59
CA MET A 1 23.22 3.11 -16.40
C MET A 1 21.82 2.59 -16.68
N VAL A 2 21.25 1.80 -15.77
CA VAL A 2 19.87 1.31 -15.91
C VAL A 2 18.95 2.43 -15.46
N SER A 3 17.94 2.80 -16.25
CA SER A 3 16.99 3.83 -15.85
C SER A 3 16.05 3.31 -14.74
N ARG A 4 15.43 4.20 -13.99
CA ARG A 4 14.44 3.80 -12.96
C ARG A 4 13.22 3.12 -13.58
N GLU A 5 12.81 3.58 -14.76
CA GLU A 5 11.75 2.97 -15.57
C GLU A 5 12.10 1.53 -15.96
N ASP A 6 13.33 1.29 -16.43
CA ASP A 6 13.79 -0.07 -16.74
C ASP A 6 13.75 -0.99 -15.51
N LEU A 7 14.07 -0.46 -14.34
CA LEU A 7 14.04 -1.20 -13.08
C LEU A 7 12.61 -1.50 -12.61
N ALA A 8 11.70 -0.53 -12.75
CA ALA A 8 10.29 -0.71 -12.44
C ALA A 8 9.65 -1.75 -13.38
N LEU A 9 9.93 -1.65 -14.67
CA LEU A 9 9.48 -2.63 -15.67
C LEU A 9 10.08 -4.03 -15.42
N ALA A 10 11.35 -4.11 -15.02
CA ALA A 10 11.96 -5.38 -14.64
C ALA A 10 11.27 -6.01 -13.43
N ARG A 11 10.88 -5.22 -12.42
CA ARG A 11 10.10 -5.71 -11.27
C ARG A 11 8.73 -6.22 -11.71
N ALA A 12 8.01 -5.49 -12.56
CA ALA A 12 6.73 -5.94 -13.09
C ALA A 12 6.85 -7.28 -13.83
N ARG A 13 7.91 -7.45 -14.63
CA ARG A 13 8.19 -8.71 -15.33
C ARG A 13 8.46 -9.87 -14.38
N VAL A 14 9.18 -9.62 -13.28
CA VAL A 14 9.42 -10.64 -12.25
C VAL A 14 8.11 -11.06 -11.58
N VAL A 15 7.26 -10.11 -11.21
CA VAL A 15 5.96 -10.41 -10.57
C VAL A 15 5.03 -11.14 -11.54
N LEU A 16 4.95 -10.68 -12.80
CA LEU A 16 4.12 -11.34 -13.81
C LEU A 16 4.59 -12.76 -14.14
N ALA A 17 5.89 -13.04 -14.06
CA ALA A 17 6.37 -14.42 -14.21
C ALA A 17 5.86 -15.37 -13.13
N ASP A 18 5.50 -14.84 -11.94
CA ASP A 18 4.89 -15.63 -10.85
C ASP A 18 3.36 -15.67 -10.94
N VAL A 19 2.72 -14.56 -11.33
CA VAL A 19 1.25 -14.41 -11.34
C VAL A 19 0.62 -14.99 -12.63
N ALA A 20 1.22 -14.70 -13.79
CA ALA A 20 0.71 -15.06 -15.12
C ALA A 20 1.89 -15.46 -16.03
N PRO A 21 2.54 -16.62 -15.76
CA PRO A 21 3.71 -17.10 -16.51
C PRO A 21 3.46 -17.35 -18.00
N GLU A 22 2.21 -17.46 -18.42
CA GLU A 22 1.77 -17.58 -19.80
C GLU A 22 2.04 -16.32 -20.64
N ILE A 23 2.20 -15.16 -20.00
CA ILE A 23 2.44 -13.88 -20.69
C ILE A 23 3.92 -13.78 -21.05
N PRO A 24 4.29 -13.66 -22.34
CA PRO A 24 5.68 -13.53 -22.73
C PRO A 24 6.22 -12.15 -22.35
N THR A 25 7.48 -12.11 -21.90
CA THR A 25 8.14 -10.87 -21.44
C THR A 25 8.19 -9.76 -22.49
N SER A 26 8.09 -10.11 -23.77
CA SER A 26 8.03 -9.16 -24.90
C SER A 26 6.74 -8.35 -24.96
N GLU A 27 5.64 -8.86 -24.41
CA GLU A 27 4.34 -8.19 -24.38
C GLU A 27 4.19 -7.28 -23.15
N ILE A 28 5.03 -7.49 -22.13
CA ILE A 28 5.08 -6.66 -20.93
C ILE A 28 5.79 -5.33 -21.26
N ALA A 29 5.00 -4.36 -21.70
CA ALA A 29 5.39 -2.98 -22.00
C ALA A 29 4.60 -1.99 -21.12
N PRO A 30 5.15 -0.81 -20.79
CA PRO A 30 4.46 0.16 -19.92
C PRO A 30 3.06 0.56 -20.42
N GLY A 31 2.90 0.79 -21.72
CA GLY A 31 1.59 1.14 -22.29
C GLY A 31 0.60 -0.01 -22.48
N ALA A 32 0.95 -1.24 -22.07
CA ALA A 32 0.07 -2.39 -22.25
C ALA A 32 -1.17 -2.28 -21.34
N ARG A 33 -2.34 -2.53 -21.91
CA ARG A 33 -3.62 -2.59 -21.19
C ARG A 33 -3.70 -3.87 -20.38
N LEU A 34 -4.00 -3.74 -19.09
CA LEU A 34 -3.99 -4.86 -18.14
C LEU A 34 -4.98 -5.97 -18.55
N SER A 35 -6.21 -5.60 -18.94
CA SER A 35 -7.24 -6.58 -19.29
C SER A 35 -7.32 -6.92 -20.78
N GLU A 36 -6.90 -6.01 -21.67
CA GLU A 36 -7.04 -6.22 -23.12
C GLU A 36 -5.78 -6.81 -23.75
N ASP A 37 -4.60 -6.34 -23.38
CA ASP A 37 -3.33 -6.78 -23.98
C ASP A 37 -2.70 -7.91 -23.18
N LEU A 38 -2.77 -7.83 -21.84
CA LEU A 38 -2.20 -8.82 -20.93
C LEU A 38 -3.22 -9.86 -20.45
N GLU A 39 -4.49 -9.71 -20.83
CA GLU A 39 -5.60 -10.60 -20.47
C GLU A 39 -5.71 -10.89 -18.95
N LEU A 40 -5.26 -9.95 -18.10
CA LEU A 40 -5.29 -10.13 -16.64
C LEU A 40 -6.72 -9.92 -16.12
N ASP A 41 -7.16 -10.88 -15.31
CA ASP A 41 -8.38 -10.74 -14.53
C ASP A 41 -8.13 -9.84 -13.30
N GLN A 42 -9.21 -9.40 -12.66
CA GLN A 42 -9.12 -8.49 -11.52
C GLN A 42 -8.23 -9.06 -10.41
N VAL A 43 -8.30 -10.37 -10.14
CA VAL A 43 -7.50 -10.99 -9.07
C VAL A 43 -6.02 -10.97 -9.42
N SER A 44 -5.65 -11.22 -10.68
CA SER A 44 -4.27 -11.12 -11.14
C SER A 44 -3.74 -9.69 -11.10
N ILE A 45 -4.57 -8.69 -11.38
CA ILE A 45 -4.21 -7.27 -11.25
C ILE A 45 -3.88 -6.93 -9.79
N TRP A 46 -4.69 -7.40 -8.84
CA TRP A 46 -4.40 -7.22 -7.41
C TRP A 46 -3.12 -7.95 -6.98
N ALA A 47 -2.90 -9.17 -7.47
CA ALA A 47 -1.67 -9.92 -7.18
C ALA A 47 -0.43 -9.22 -7.75
N LEU A 48 -0.54 -8.62 -8.94
CA LEU A 48 0.50 -7.81 -9.55
C LEU A 48 0.81 -6.57 -8.70
N ALA A 49 -0.22 -5.82 -8.30
CA ALA A 49 -0.06 -4.62 -7.48
C ALA A 49 0.63 -4.96 -6.13
N ALA A 50 0.15 -5.99 -5.42
CA ALA A 50 0.75 -6.44 -4.16
C ALA A 50 2.21 -6.90 -4.33
N GLY A 51 2.53 -7.56 -5.46
CA GLY A 51 3.90 -7.93 -5.80
C GLY A 51 4.79 -6.71 -6.02
N LEU A 52 4.28 -5.70 -6.73
CA LEU A 52 4.98 -4.43 -6.96
C LEU A 52 5.23 -3.67 -5.66
N GLU A 53 4.23 -3.54 -4.79
CA GLU A 53 4.36 -2.95 -3.45
C GLU A 53 5.48 -3.62 -2.64
N LYS A 54 5.51 -4.95 -2.62
CA LYS A 54 6.51 -5.72 -1.87
C LYS A 54 7.94 -5.48 -2.38
N LEU A 55 8.12 -5.40 -3.69
CA LEU A 55 9.42 -5.19 -4.34
C LEU A 55 9.90 -3.74 -4.29
N ALA A 56 8.97 -2.79 -4.38
CA ALA A 56 9.27 -1.36 -4.38
C ALA A 56 9.24 -0.73 -2.98
N LYS A 57 8.69 -1.43 -1.98
CA LYS A 57 8.46 -0.92 -0.62
C LYS A 57 7.59 0.33 -0.62
N VAL A 58 6.58 0.36 -1.48
CA VAL A 58 5.56 1.39 -1.57
C VAL A 58 4.20 0.79 -1.24
N GLN A 59 3.22 1.66 -0.95
CA GLN A 59 1.83 1.30 -0.81
C GLN A 59 1.04 2.00 -1.91
N ILE A 60 0.22 1.25 -2.64
CA ILE A 60 -0.66 1.75 -3.70
C ILE A 60 -2.07 1.76 -3.12
N ASN A 61 -2.80 2.87 -3.24
CA ASN A 61 -4.16 2.90 -2.72
C ASN A 61 -5.05 1.95 -3.53
N ASP A 62 -5.95 1.26 -2.84
CA ASP A 62 -6.94 0.37 -3.45
C ASP A 62 -7.75 1.05 -4.57
N ALA A 63 -8.08 2.33 -4.38
CA ALA A 63 -8.78 3.13 -5.39
C ALA A 63 -7.94 3.32 -6.67
N ASP A 64 -6.62 3.49 -6.53
CA ASP A 64 -5.70 3.66 -7.65
C ASP A 64 -5.51 2.34 -8.40
N ILE A 65 -5.46 1.20 -7.67
CA ILE A 65 -5.42 -0.15 -8.28
C ILE A 65 -6.71 -0.39 -9.09
N CYS A 66 -7.87 -0.02 -8.55
CA CYS A 66 -9.15 -0.18 -9.25
C CYS A 66 -9.29 0.74 -10.46
N ALA A 67 -8.66 1.92 -10.43
CA ALA A 67 -8.68 2.89 -11.52
C ALA A 67 -7.63 2.61 -12.60
N SER A 68 -6.64 1.75 -12.31
CA SER A 68 -5.53 1.45 -13.22
C SER A 68 -6.02 0.65 -14.43
N THR A 69 -5.69 1.13 -15.62
CA THR A 69 -6.09 0.51 -16.90
C THR A 69 -4.90 -0.05 -17.67
N THR A 70 -3.73 0.55 -17.45
CA THR A 70 -2.47 0.20 -18.11
C THR A 70 -1.42 -0.18 -17.09
N LEU A 71 -0.36 -0.84 -17.55
CA LEU A 71 0.78 -1.14 -16.70
C LEU A 71 1.49 0.13 -16.21
N ASP A 72 1.53 1.19 -17.03
CA ASP A 72 2.14 2.48 -16.68
C ASP A 72 1.46 3.13 -15.48
N ASP A 73 0.13 3.02 -15.37
CA ASP A 73 -0.64 3.53 -14.23
C ASP A 73 -0.12 2.93 -12.92
N LEU A 74 0.09 1.61 -12.88
CA LEU A 74 0.65 0.91 -11.71
C LEU A 74 2.14 1.25 -11.49
N LEU A 75 2.92 1.36 -12.57
CA LEU A 75 4.34 1.67 -12.48
C LEU A 75 4.60 3.09 -12.00
N ALA A 76 3.70 4.04 -12.28
CA ALA A 76 3.80 5.42 -11.81
C ALA A 76 3.92 5.49 -10.28
N HIS A 77 3.16 4.67 -9.56
CA HIS A 77 3.22 4.59 -8.10
C HIS A 77 4.56 4.04 -7.58
N VAL A 78 5.15 3.10 -8.31
CA VAL A 78 6.45 2.49 -8.00
C VAL A 78 7.63 3.43 -8.30
N LEU A 79 7.43 4.38 -9.22
CA LEU A 79 8.43 5.37 -9.61
C LEU A 79 8.47 6.59 -8.68
N THR A 80 7.42 6.81 -7.89
CA THR A 80 7.40 7.84 -6.85
C THR A 80 8.41 7.52 -5.75
N ASP A 81 9.45 8.35 -5.64
CA ASP A 81 10.35 8.31 -4.48
C ASP A 81 9.56 8.80 -3.26
N LEU A 82 9.51 7.95 -2.22
CA LEU A 82 9.00 8.19 -0.88
C LEU A 82 7.50 7.87 -0.64
N PRO A 83 7.20 7.14 0.45
CA PRO A 83 5.87 7.17 1.07
C PRO A 83 5.52 8.61 1.43
N ALA A 84 4.28 9.04 1.13
CA ALA A 84 3.79 10.37 1.49
C ALA A 84 3.97 10.68 2.99
N ASP A 85 3.88 9.65 3.85
CA ASP A 85 4.07 9.75 5.30
C ASP A 85 5.50 10.14 5.73
N TYR A 86 6.51 9.96 4.88
CA TYR A 86 7.88 10.41 5.17
C TYR A 86 8.14 11.87 4.79
N ALA A 87 7.27 12.51 4.01
CA ALA A 87 7.46 13.92 3.62
C ALA A 87 7.10 14.89 4.76
N GLU A 88 6.24 14.51 5.71
CA GLU A 88 5.82 15.37 6.82
C GLU A 88 6.76 15.33 8.04
N GLU A 89 7.49 14.24 8.28
CA GLU A 89 8.39 14.14 9.45
C GLU A 89 9.78 14.76 9.27
N VAL A 90 10.28 14.90 8.04
CA VAL A 90 11.50 15.67 7.77
C VAL A 90 11.13 17.09 7.42
N GLY A 91 11.04 17.93 8.45
CA GLY A 91 10.89 19.38 8.33
C GLY A 91 11.99 20.02 7.47
N LEU A 92 11.82 19.98 6.15
CA LEU A 92 12.46 20.90 5.21
C LEU A 92 11.68 22.21 5.26
N ALA A 93 11.85 22.92 6.38
CA ALA A 93 11.60 24.34 6.46
C ALA A 93 12.51 25.05 5.46
N GLY A 94 11.94 25.73 4.47
CA GLY A 94 12.74 26.53 3.54
C GLY A 94 12.02 27.12 2.34
N GLY A 95 10.94 27.89 2.55
CA GLY A 95 10.60 28.98 1.64
C GLY A 95 9.30 28.83 0.84
N ALA A 96 8.17 28.99 1.51
CA ALA A 96 7.01 29.62 0.90
C ALA A 96 6.29 30.40 2.00
N GLU A 97 6.49 31.71 2.02
CA GLU A 97 5.66 32.64 2.78
C GLU A 97 4.22 32.55 2.25
N PRO A 98 3.21 32.21 3.08
CA PRO A 98 1.83 32.47 2.75
C PRO A 98 1.42 33.78 3.42
N ASP A 99 1.19 34.74 2.54
CA ASP A 99 0.46 35.99 2.69
C ASP A 99 -0.75 35.90 3.64
N GLU A 100 -0.90 36.93 4.47
CA GLU A 100 -1.98 37.09 5.43
C GLU A 100 -3.31 37.36 4.72
N THR A 101 -4.35 36.54 4.89
CA THR A 101 -5.74 37.02 4.69
C THR A 101 -6.81 36.23 5.46
N GLU A 102 -7.32 36.89 6.50
CA GLU A 102 -8.71 36.97 6.99
C GLU A 102 -9.54 35.74 7.44
N ALA A 103 -9.71 35.67 8.77
CA ALA A 103 -10.96 35.90 9.52
C ALA A 103 -12.31 35.31 9.07
N GLY A 104 -12.90 34.51 9.98
CA GLY A 104 -14.33 34.20 10.13
C GLY A 104 -14.55 32.70 10.30
N GLY A 105 -15.17 32.14 11.34
CA GLY A 105 -16.13 32.64 12.33
C GLY A 105 -17.35 31.70 12.35
N GLY A 106 -17.51 30.88 13.41
CA GLY A 106 -18.69 30.05 13.70
C GLY A 106 -18.29 28.67 14.24
N ALA A 107 -18.36 28.30 15.53
CA ALA A 107 -19.44 28.31 16.53
C ALA A 107 -20.52 27.22 16.31
N GLY A 108 -20.51 26.21 17.19
CA GLY A 108 -21.49 25.13 17.34
C GLY A 108 -20.80 23.80 17.66
N ALA A 109 -20.38 23.51 18.89
CA ALA A 109 -21.15 23.10 20.08
C ALA A 109 -21.72 21.67 20.02
N ASP A 110 -21.33 20.92 21.05
CA ASP A 110 -22.05 19.80 21.70
C ASP A 110 -22.04 18.41 21.04
N GLY A 111 -21.53 17.41 21.78
CA GLY A 111 -21.84 16.02 21.48
C GLY A 111 -20.90 14.95 22.04
N VAL A 112 -20.86 14.82 23.37
CA VAL A 112 -20.70 13.54 24.11
C VAL A 112 -19.36 12.77 23.96
N VAL A 113 -18.53 12.92 24.99
CA VAL A 113 -17.49 11.95 25.38
C VAL A 113 -18.19 10.85 26.19
N GLU A 114 -18.37 9.67 25.61
CA GLU A 114 -18.76 8.47 26.35
C GLU A 114 -17.55 7.56 26.55
N ASN A 115 -17.26 7.33 27.83
CA ASN A 115 -16.32 6.34 28.34
C ASN A 115 -16.63 4.94 27.80
N ALA A 116 -15.61 4.25 27.32
CA ALA A 116 -15.55 2.79 27.36
C ALA A 116 -14.19 2.40 27.93
N GLN A 117 -14.18 2.22 29.25
CA GLN A 117 -13.11 1.65 30.05
C GLN A 117 -13.61 0.28 30.53
N GLU A 118 -13.39 -0.76 29.73
CA GLU A 118 -13.61 -2.19 30.03
C GLU A 118 -12.66 -2.93 29.04
N ASP A 119 -11.86 -3.94 29.33
CA ASP A 119 -11.56 -4.73 30.50
C ASP A 119 -10.21 -5.39 30.16
N ALA A 120 -9.12 -5.05 30.86
CA ALA A 120 -7.77 -5.56 30.54
C ALA A 120 -7.22 -6.50 31.63
N ALA A 121 -8.13 -7.19 32.34
CA ALA A 121 -7.78 -8.02 33.48
C ALA A 121 -8.15 -9.51 33.35
N ASP A 122 -8.87 -9.92 32.29
CA ASP A 122 -9.34 -11.32 32.15
C ASP A 122 -8.42 -12.23 31.29
N ASP A 123 -7.47 -11.68 30.53
CA ASP A 123 -6.63 -12.46 29.61
C ASP A 123 -5.44 -13.21 30.26
N ALA A 124 -5.14 -12.93 31.53
CA ALA A 124 -3.95 -13.48 32.19
C ALA A 124 -4.15 -14.94 32.68
N GLU A 125 -5.36 -15.30 33.09
CA GLU A 125 -5.66 -16.66 33.58
C GLU A 125 -5.79 -17.66 32.42
N ASP A 126 -6.35 -17.24 31.29
CA ASP A 126 -6.48 -18.07 30.08
C ASP A 126 -5.13 -18.37 29.41
N LEU A 127 -4.18 -17.42 29.44
CA LEU A 127 -2.83 -17.65 28.92
C LEU A 127 -2.07 -18.70 29.72
N ALA A 128 -2.22 -18.70 31.05
CA ALA A 128 -1.55 -19.67 31.92
C ALA A 128 -2.08 -21.10 31.69
N ALA A 129 -3.39 -21.26 31.54
CA ALA A 129 -4.01 -22.54 31.22
C ALA A 129 -3.58 -23.07 29.85
N ALA A 130 -3.51 -22.20 28.83
CA ALA A 130 -3.06 -22.59 27.49
C ALA A 130 -1.58 -23.02 27.45
N MET A 131 -0.72 -22.41 28.27
CA MET A 131 0.70 -22.81 28.37
C MET A 131 0.89 -24.17 29.06
N GLU A 132 0.07 -24.49 30.07
CA GLU A 132 0.14 -25.77 30.76
C GLU A 132 -0.34 -26.94 29.87
N ASP A 133 -1.39 -26.73 29.08
CA ASP A 133 -1.92 -27.73 28.14
C ASP A 133 -0.90 -28.03 27.02
N LEU A 134 -0.21 -27.01 26.52
CA LEU A 134 0.86 -27.16 25.54
C LEU A 134 2.07 -27.94 26.09
N ALA A 135 2.42 -27.74 27.36
CA ALA A 135 3.52 -28.47 28.00
C ALA A 135 3.22 -29.97 28.20
N ASN A 136 1.95 -30.35 28.32
CA ASN A 136 1.52 -31.75 28.44
C ASN A 136 1.39 -32.47 27.09
N LEU A 137 1.31 -31.73 25.98
CA LEU A 137 1.24 -32.30 24.63
C LEU A 137 2.58 -32.90 24.14
N PHE A 138 3.70 -32.48 24.73
CA PHE A 138 5.06 -32.91 24.36
C PHE A 138 5.70 -33.94 25.32
N LYS A 139 4.90 -34.56 26.21
CA LYS A 139 5.31 -35.70 27.05
C LYS A 139 4.70 -37.00 26.54
#